data_AF-A0A1B6DJ10-F1
#
_entry.id   AF-A0A1B6DJ10-F1
#
_cell.length_a   1.000
_cell.length_b   1.000
_cell.length_c   1.000
_cell.angle_alpha   90.00
_cell.angle_beta   90.00
_cell.angle_gamma   90.00
#
_symmetry.space_group_name_H-M   'P 1'
#
loop_
_entity.id
_entity.type
_entity.pdbx_description
1 polymer ?
#
loop_
_entity_poly.entity_id
_entity_poly.type
_entity_poly.pdbx_seq_one_letter_code
_entity_poly.pdbx_strand_id
1 'polypeptide(L)'
;EMTKAYEKVDIIGKRFLKSITELRQFTFSNTYSKLGKPVNRSSWENGLDLTVINAFYAPHLNYIHIPFSILRSPFYSSMLPSYMNFGAVATMIGHEITHGFDNSGRRFNAIGKREDWWGSSGKLAFEKRM
;
A
#
# COMPACT_ATOMS: atom_id res chain seq x y z
N GLU A 1 -0.09 12.47 -17.11
CA GLU A 1 -0.84 11.26 -16.68
C GLU A 1 -1.87 11.57 -15.60
N MET A 2 -1.50 12.19 -14.46
CA MET A 2 -2.46 12.63 -13.43
C MET A 2 -3.57 13.56 -13.94
N THR A 3 -3.25 14.59 -14.72
CA THR A 3 -4.26 15.53 -15.25
C THR A 3 -5.30 14.83 -16.13
N LYS A 4 -4.89 13.81 -16.90
CA LYS A 4 -5.76 12.98 -17.73
C LYS A 4 -6.67 12.09 -16.89
N ALA A 5 -6.20 11.62 -15.73
CA ALA A 5 -7.01 10.81 -14.83
C ALA A 5 -8.20 11.61 -14.27
N TYR A 6 -8.01 12.89 -13.96
CA TYR A 6 -9.05 13.75 -13.38
C TYR A 6 -9.76 14.65 -14.39
N GLU A 7 -9.55 14.46 -15.70
CA GLU A 7 -10.14 15.28 -16.77
C GLU A 7 -11.68 15.31 -16.73
N LYS A 8 -12.30 14.24 -16.19
CA LYS A 8 -13.76 14.10 -16.06
C LYS A 8 -14.32 14.63 -14.73
N VAL A 9 -13.49 15.24 -13.88
CA VAL A 9 -13.88 15.76 -12.57
C VAL A 9 -13.98 17.28 -12.64
N ASP A 10 -15.20 17.81 -12.56
CA ASP A 10 -15.46 19.25 -12.52
C ASP A 10 -15.68 19.71 -11.06
N ILE A 11 -14.65 20.26 -10.42
CA ILE A 11 -14.76 20.77 -9.05
C ILE A 11 -15.24 22.22 -9.08
N ILE A 12 -16.57 22.40 -8.96
CA ILE A 12 -17.17 23.74 -8.87
C ILE A 12 -17.03 24.28 -7.44
N GLY A 13 -16.02 25.14 -7.20
CA GLY A 13 -15.61 25.64 -5.88
C GLY A 13 -16.67 26.34 -5.00
N LYS A 14 -17.88 26.60 -5.52
CA LYS A 14 -19.02 27.14 -4.74
C LYS A 14 -20.09 26.09 -4.38
N ARG A 15 -19.95 24.83 -4.81
CA ARG A 15 -20.96 23.77 -4.63
C ARG A 15 -20.36 22.52 -3.98
N PHE A 16 -19.89 22.66 -2.75
CA PHE A 16 -19.21 21.58 -1.99
C PHE A 16 -19.91 20.21 -2.07
N LEU A 17 -21.21 20.15 -1.81
CA LEU A 17 -21.96 18.89 -1.85
C LEU A 17 -21.97 18.25 -3.25
N LYS A 18 -22.08 19.07 -4.30
CA LYS A 18 -22.03 18.61 -5.70
C LYS A 18 -20.65 18.06 -6.02
N SER A 19 -19.59 18.79 -5.65
CA SER A 19 -18.20 18.36 -5.86
C SER A 19 -17.88 17.04 -5.16
N ILE A 20 -18.32 16.85 -3.91
CA ILE A 20 -18.11 15.58 -3.20
C ILE A 20 -18.87 14.43 -3.87
N THR A 21 -20.10 14.68 -4.35
CA THR A 21 -20.90 13.67 -5.04
C THR A 21 -20.25 13.26 -6.37
N GLU A 22 -19.77 14.24 -7.16
CA GLU A 22 -19.09 14.01 -8.44
C GLU A 22 -17.77 13.26 -8.25
N LEU A 23 -16.97 13.61 -7.23
CA LEU A 23 -15.74 12.89 -6.88
C LEU A 23 -16.00 11.44 -6.50
N ARG A 24 -17.06 11.18 -5.72
CA ARG A 24 -17.46 9.81 -5.34
C ARG A 24 -17.90 9.01 -6.56
N GLN A 25 -18.72 9.60 -7.43
CA GLN A 25 -19.19 8.96 -8.65
C GLN A 25 -18.01 8.64 -9.59
N PHE A 26 -17.10 9.58 -9.79
CA PHE A 26 -15.88 9.36 -10.55
C PHE A 26 -15.04 8.21 -9.98
N THR A 27 -14.79 8.22 -8.66
CA THR A 27 -13.99 7.18 -7.98
C THR A 27 -14.63 5.80 -8.14
N PHE A 28 -15.95 5.71 -7.98
CA PHE A 28 -16.70 4.48 -8.16
C PHE A 28 -16.60 4.00 -9.61
N SER A 29 -16.90 4.86 -10.59
CA SER A 29 -16.82 4.51 -12.01
C SER A 29 -15.41 4.11 -12.45
N ASN A 30 -14.36 4.81 -11.98
CA ASN A 30 -12.97 4.45 -12.29
C ASN A 30 -12.62 3.07 -11.73
N THR A 31 -12.99 2.79 -10.48
CA THR A 31 -12.77 1.48 -9.84
C THR A 31 -13.51 0.37 -10.57
N TYR A 32 -14.80 0.59 -10.89
CA TYR A 32 -15.62 -0.40 -11.60
C TYR A 32 -15.11 -0.67 -13.02
N SER A 33 -14.54 0.34 -13.70
CA SER A 33 -13.97 0.18 -15.04
C SER A 33 -12.76 -0.77 -15.10
N LYS A 34 -12.17 -1.12 -13.96
CA LYS A 34 -11.06 -2.07 -13.83
C LYS A 34 -11.53 -3.52 -13.74
N LEU A 35 -12.82 -3.77 -13.52
CA LEU A 35 -13.37 -5.11 -13.42
C LEU A 35 -13.15 -5.89 -14.73
N GLY A 36 -12.70 -7.14 -14.62
CA GLY A 36 -12.39 -8.00 -15.78
C GLY A 36 -11.09 -7.68 -16.51
N LYS A 37 -10.35 -6.64 -16.09
CA LYS A 37 -9.03 -6.30 -16.65
C LYS A 37 -7.91 -6.90 -15.80
N PRO A 38 -6.75 -7.20 -16.39
CA PRO A 38 -5.58 -7.64 -15.63
C PRO A 38 -5.13 -6.53 -14.66
N VAL A 39 -4.60 -6.95 -13.50
CA VAL A 39 -4.05 -6.02 -12.51
C VAL A 39 -2.77 -5.38 -13.04
N ASN A 40 -2.77 -4.06 -13.18
CA ASN A 40 -1.56 -3.30 -13.49
C ASN A 40 -0.78 -3.00 -12.20
N ARG A 41 0.26 -3.77 -11.91
CA ARG A 41 1.07 -3.62 -10.69
C ARG A 41 1.91 -2.33 -10.67
N SER A 42 2.25 -1.81 -11.84
CA SER A 42 3.04 -0.57 -11.97
C SER A 42 2.17 0.69 -11.94
N SER A 43 0.86 0.56 -11.69
CA SER A 43 -0.02 1.73 -11.60
C SER A 43 0.31 2.56 -10.37
N TRP A 44 0.48 3.86 -10.57
CA TRP A 44 0.62 4.83 -9.48
C TRP A 44 -0.63 4.86 -8.57
N GLU A 45 -1.80 4.46 -9.09
CA GLU A 45 -3.05 4.35 -8.32
C GLU A 45 -3.02 3.23 -7.26
N ASN A 46 -2.03 2.34 -7.32
CA ASN A 46 -1.81 1.32 -6.29
C ASN A 46 -1.10 1.91 -5.05
N GLY A 47 -0.45 3.06 -5.20
CA GLY A 47 0.17 3.79 -4.10
C GLY A 47 -0.87 4.42 -3.19
N LEU A 48 -0.57 4.47 -1.91
CA LEU A 48 -1.35 5.24 -0.94
C LEU A 48 -0.95 6.72 -1.01
N ASP A 49 -1.74 7.59 -0.39
CA ASP A 49 -1.49 9.02 -0.33
C ASP A 49 -0.04 9.32 0.12
N LEU A 50 0.70 10.06 -0.72
CA LEU A 50 2.12 10.40 -0.50
C LEU A 50 2.33 11.32 0.71
N THR A 51 1.28 11.95 1.21
CA THR A 51 1.32 12.88 2.35
C THR A 51 1.14 12.19 3.70
N VAL A 52 0.65 10.95 3.71
CA VAL A 52 0.43 10.16 4.93
C VAL A 52 1.75 9.78 5.56
N ILE A 53 1.95 10.12 6.83
CA ILE A 53 3.12 9.71 7.61
C ILE A 53 2.87 8.29 8.12
N ASN A 54 3.08 7.29 7.27
CA ASN A 54 2.94 5.88 7.61
C ASN A 54 3.72 4.99 6.62
N ALA A 55 3.72 3.67 6.82
CA ALA A 55 4.13 2.68 5.82
C ALA A 55 3.07 1.57 5.72
N PHE A 56 3.05 0.83 4.61
CA PHE A 56 2.01 -0.17 4.38
C PHE A 56 2.49 -1.34 3.52
N TYR A 57 2.00 -2.54 3.83
CA TYR A 57 2.12 -3.72 2.99
C TYR A 57 0.78 -4.07 2.32
N ALA A 58 0.83 -4.33 1.00
CA ALA A 58 -0.30 -4.78 0.20
C ALA A 58 -0.12 -6.25 -0.22
N PRO A 59 -0.76 -7.23 0.46
CA PRO A 59 -0.50 -8.66 0.20
C PRO A 59 -0.83 -9.12 -1.23
N HIS A 60 -1.87 -8.54 -1.82
CA HIS A 60 -2.34 -8.90 -3.16
C HIS A 60 -1.42 -8.39 -4.29
N LEU A 61 -0.56 -7.41 -3.98
CA LEU A 61 0.47 -6.92 -4.89
C LEU A 61 1.86 -7.45 -4.51
N ASN A 62 2.02 -7.99 -3.29
CA ASN A 62 3.30 -8.26 -2.65
C ASN A 62 4.20 -7.00 -2.72
N TYR A 63 3.69 -5.89 -2.20
CA TYR A 63 4.26 -4.56 -2.38
C TYR A 63 4.30 -3.81 -1.05
N ILE A 64 5.46 -3.21 -0.73
CA ILE A 64 5.65 -2.32 0.42
C ILE A 64 5.65 -0.88 -0.09
N HIS A 65 4.79 -0.04 0.50
CA HIS A 65 4.66 1.37 0.18
C HIS A 65 5.26 2.22 1.30
N ILE A 66 6.27 3.04 0.96
CA ILE A 66 6.94 3.96 1.88
C ILE A 66 6.85 5.37 1.29
N PRO A 67 5.85 6.16 1.69
CA PRO A 67 5.70 7.56 1.28
C PRO A 67 6.93 8.40 1.60
N PHE A 68 7.20 9.41 0.76
CA PHE A 68 8.28 10.37 1.03
C PHE A 68 8.08 11.14 2.34
N SER A 69 6.82 11.38 2.75
CA SER A 69 6.46 12.11 3.97
C SER A 69 6.98 11.48 5.27
N ILE A 70 7.23 10.16 5.30
CA ILE A 70 7.82 9.47 6.46
C ILE A 70 9.35 9.42 6.41
N LEU A 71 9.97 9.66 5.25
CA LEU A 71 11.43 9.64 5.04
C LEU A 71 12.09 10.96 5.46
N ARG A 72 11.84 11.38 6.69
CA ARG A 72 12.40 12.58 7.31
C ARG A 72 12.71 12.34 8.79
N SER A 73 13.50 13.21 9.39
CA SER A 73 13.81 13.13 10.81
C SER A 73 12.52 13.12 11.66
N PRO A 74 12.42 12.26 12.70
CA PRO A 74 13.47 11.40 13.26
C PRO A 74 13.61 10.02 12.59
N PHE A 75 12.78 9.68 11.61
CA PHE A 75 12.74 8.34 11.01
C PHE A 75 13.90 8.09 10.05
N TYR A 76 14.26 9.10 9.25
CA TYR A 76 15.39 9.03 8.34
C TYR A 76 16.05 10.38 8.14
N SER A 77 17.38 10.41 8.15
CA SER A 77 18.18 11.52 7.60
C SER A 77 19.59 11.03 7.31
N SER A 78 20.17 11.52 6.21
CA SER A 78 21.58 11.27 5.87
C SER A 78 22.56 11.88 6.88
N MET A 79 22.10 12.81 7.71
CA MET A 79 22.90 13.43 8.78
C MET A 79 22.83 12.65 10.11
N LEU A 80 21.90 11.70 10.26
CA LEU A 80 21.82 10.88 11.47
C LEU A 80 22.84 9.72 11.39
N PRO A 81 23.50 9.36 12.50
CA PRO A 81 24.22 8.11 12.63
C PRO A 81 23.42 6.91 12.12
N SER A 82 24.09 5.97 11.45
CA SER A 82 23.45 4.82 10.82
C SER A 82 22.57 4.03 11.79
N TYR A 83 23.00 3.82 13.04
CA TYR A 83 22.23 3.09 14.04
C TYR A 83 20.85 3.71 14.33
N MET A 84 20.69 5.04 14.22
CA MET A 84 19.38 5.68 14.37
C MET A 84 18.49 5.42 13.16
N ASN A 85 19.04 5.52 11.94
CA ASN A 85 18.31 5.15 10.73
C ASN A 85 17.91 3.66 10.74
N PHE A 86 18.79 2.77 11.23
CA PHE A 86 18.47 1.36 11.40
C PHE A 86 17.37 1.14 12.45
N GLY A 87 17.48 1.77 13.62
CA GLY A 87 16.50 1.63 14.68
C GLY A 87 15.12 2.19 14.28
N ALA A 88 15.08 3.19 13.40
CA ALA A 88 13.84 3.81 12.94
C ALA A 88 13.37 3.27 11.57
N VAL A 89 13.78 3.87 10.45
CA VAL A 89 13.25 3.51 9.12
C VAL A 89 13.51 2.05 8.75
N ALA A 90 14.66 1.46 9.11
CA ALA A 90 14.91 0.05 8.78
C ALA A 90 14.03 -0.91 9.59
N THR A 91 13.80 -0.63 10.88
CA THR A 91 12.81 -1.37 11.69
C THR A 91 11.41 -1.28 11.09
N MET A 92 11.00 -0.10 10.64
CA MET A 92 9.71 0.10 9.97
C MET A 92 9.63 -0.69 8.65
N ILE A 93 10.68 -0.68 7.83
CA ILE A 93 10.74 -1.53 6.62
C ILE A 93 10.63 -3.02 7.01
N GLY A 94 11.35 -3.43 8.06
CA GLY A 94 11.28 -4.79 8.59
C GLY A 94 9.86 -5.16 9.04
N HIS A 95 9.15 -4.25 9.71
CA HIS A 95 7.75 -4.42 10.09
C HIS A 95 6.86 -4.68 8.87
N GLU A 96 6.97 -3.87 7.80
CA GLU A 96 6.19 -4.08 6.59
C GLU A 96 6.55 -5.38 5.86
N ILE A 97 7.82 -5.81 5.91
CA ILE A 97 8.22 -7.14 5.40
C ILE A 97 7.53 -8.24 6.21
N THR A 98 7.44 -8.11 7.54
CA THR A 98 6.79 -9.12 8.38
C THR A 98 5.29 -9.25 8.11
N HIS A 99 4.63 -8.19 7.63
CA HIS A 99 3.24 -8.28 7.16
C HIS A 99 3.07 -9.23 5.96
N GLY A 100 4.12 -9.53 5.21
CA GLY A 100 4.12 -10.59 4.19
C GLY A 100 4.01 -12.01 4.76
N PHE A 101 4.33 -12.19 6.04
CA PHE A 101 4.44 -13.50 6.68
C PHE A 101 3.62 -13.64 7.96
N ASP A 102 2.85 -12.61 8.34
CA ASP A 102 1.95 -12.67 9.48
C ASP A 102 0.75 -13.62 9.23
N ASN A 103 -0.20 -13.67 10.18
CA ASN A 103 -1.38 -14.54 10.11
C ASN A 103 -2.20 -14.41 8.81
N SER A 104 -2.15 -13.24 8.18
CA SER A 104 -2.91 -12.85 7.00
C SER A 104 -2.05 -12.89 5.75
N GLY A 105 -0.85 -12.30 5.81
CA GLY A 105 0.12 -12.21 4.72
C GLY A 105 0.59 -13.57 4.24
N ARG A 106 0.86 -14.51 5.15
CA ARG A 106 1.35 -15.85 4.79
C ARG A 106 0.44 -16.63 3.82
N ARG A 107 -0.83 -16.20 3.69
CA ARG A 107 -1.83 -16.84 2.81
C ARG A 107 -1.70 -16.38 1.35
N PHE A 108 -0.76 -15.50 1.06
CA PHE A 108 -0.47 -14.99 -0.28
C PHE A 108 0.92 -15.45 -0.69
N ASN A 109 1.04 -15.98 -1.91
CA ASN A 109 2.32 -16.41 -2.46
C ASN A 109 3.13 -15.20 -2.97
N ALA A 110 4.32 -15.45 -3.54
CA ALA A 110 5.25 -14.39 -4.00
C ALA A 110 4.66 -13.44 -5.06
N ILE A 111 3.61 -13.84 -5.78
CA ILE A 111 2.92 -12.98 -6.75
C ILE A 111 1.66 -12.33 -6.15
N GLY A 112 1.39 -12.47 -4.86
CA GLY A 112 0.20 -11.91 -4.22
C GLY A 112 -1.10 -12.66 -4.55
N LYS A 113 -1.01 -13.90 -5.05
CA LYS A 113 -2.18 -14.77 -5.21
C LYS A 113 -2.46 -15.46 -3.88
N ARG A 114 -3.72 -15.45 -3.44
CA ARG A 114 -4.15 -16.21 -2.26
C ARG A 114 -4.08 -17.70 -2.57
N GLU A 115 -3.20 -18.40 -1.88
CA GLU A 115 -2.88 -19.81 -2.12
C GLU A 115 -2.20 -20.39 -0.87
N ASP A 116 -2.50 -21.64 -0.50
CA ASP A 116 -1.78 -22.31 0.58
C ASP A 116 -0.48 -22.87 0.00
N TRP A 117 0.60 -22.11 0.13
CA TRP A 117 1.92 -22.45 -0.41
C TRP A 117 2.87 -23.03 0.64
N TRP A 118 2.42 -23.15 1.89
CA TRP A 118 3.21 -23.71 2.98
C TRP A 118 3.07 -25.24 3.02
N GLY A 119 4.16 -25.94 3.28
CA GLY A 119 4.09 -27.34 3.68
C GLY A 119 3.32 -27.51 5.00
N SER A 120 2.67 -28.66 5.17
CA SER A 120 1.87 -28.98 6.36
C SER A 120 2.65 -28.82 7.67
N SER A 121 3.91 -29.28 7.70
CA SER A 121 4.80 -29.13 8.86
C SER A 121 5.10 -27.66 9.19
N GLY A 122 5.37 -26.84 8.17
CA GLY A 122 5.63 -25.41 8.33
C GLY A 122 4.41 -24.66 8.86
N LYS A 123 3.22 -24.99 8.35
CA LYS A 123 1.95 -24.40 8.80
C LYS A 123 1.67 -24.70 10.27
N LEU A 124 1.78 -25.97 10.68
CA LEU A 124 1.62 -26.37 12.08
C LEU A 124 2.66 -25.72 13.00
N ALA A 125 3.91 -25.61 12.53
CA ALA A 125 4.99 -24.97 13.27
C ALA A 125 4.73 -23.46 13.48
N PHE A 126 4.17 -22.78 12.48
CA PHE A 126 3.76 -21.38 12.59
C PHE A 126 2.62 -21.22 13.58
N GLU A 127 1.57 -22.02 13.46
CA GLU A 127 0.38 -21.96 14.33
C GLU A 127 0.70 -22.22 15.80
N LYS A 128 1.74 -23.01 16.11
CA LYS A 128 2.20 -23.24 17.50
C LYS A 128 2.93 -22.04 18.14
N ARG A 129 3.44 -21.11 17.33
CA ARG A 129 4.25 -19.96 17.80
C ARG A 129 3.45 -18.66 17.84
N MET A 130 2.23 -18.67 17.33
CA MET A 130 1.27 -17.57 17.41
C MET A 130 0.45 -17.71 18.69
#